data_AF-A0A7C2VD13-F1
#
_entry.id   AF-A0A7C2VD13-F1
#
_cell.length_a   1.000
_cell.length_b   1.000
_cell.length_c   1.000
_cell.angle_alpha   90.00
_cell.angle_beta   90.00
_cell.angle_gamma   90.00
#
_symmetry.space_group_name_H-M   'P 1'
#
loop_
_entity.id
_entity.type
_entity.pdbx_description
1 polymer ?
#
loop_
_entity_poly.entity_id
_entity_poly.type
_entity_poly.pdbx_seq_one_letter_code
_entity_poly.pdbx_strand_id
1 'polypeptide(L)'
;MEHERAIVHRVDDSVIRFADGEAVFLRRSRGYAPEWIEVPLELPDIVALGAELQTAGAVAFEKKVVLTQYIGDLDNLEALEDLKKEIAWFISVYNVKPKIIAIDMHPLYHNRIIARELSEKLGAQIVEIQHHHAHAVAVLGEHQVDRDSRVVAITIDGVGYGPPGEIWGGEVLLTTYKYFNRLGSLHPFVLPGGDSATINPLKSLVALMAATGLSEEETLSILAKLGLLGAFQRRVYRGCYYIYACTQRHRCYDIEYG
;
A
#
# COMPACT_ATOMS: atom_id res chain seq x y z
N MET A 1 4.28 3.74 -35.73
CA MET A 1 4.49 5.16 -36.04
C MET A 1 5.33 5.71 -34.91
N GLU A 2 6.48 6.28 -35.22
CA GLU A 2 7.37 6.94 -34.26
C GLU A 2 7.50 8.41 -34.67
N HIS A 3 7.87 9.29 -33.74
CA HIS A 3 8.11 10.70 -34.00
C HIS A 3 9.34 11.19 -33.24
N GLU A 4 9.95 12.29 -33.69
CA GLU A 4 11.17 12.85 -33.10
C GLU A 4 10.92 13.72 -31.85
N ARG A 5 9.66 13.93 -31.44
CA ARG A 5 9.35 14.67 -30.22
C ARG A 5 9.68 13.81 -28.99
N ALA A 6 10.67 14.23 -28.21
CA ALA A 6 11.01 13.55 -26.97
C ALA A 6 9.85 13.60 -25.96
N ILE A 7 9.61 12.47 -25.31
CA ILE A 7 8.68 12.36 -24.18
C ILE A 7 9.50 12.65 -22.91
N VAL A 8 9.27 13.81 -22.30
CA VAL A 8 10.02 14.26 -21.11
C VAL A 8 9.50 13.59 -19.84
N HIS A 9 8.20 13.36 -19.76
CA HIS A 9 7.53 12.68 -18.65
C HIS A 9 6.77 11.47 -19.18
N ARG A 10 7.06 10.28 -18.66
CA ARG A 10 6.27 9.09 -18.94
C ARG A 10 4.89 9.29 -18.32
N VAL A 11 3.82 9.11 -19.09
CA VAL A 11 2.45 9.23 -18.58
C VAL A 11 1.59 8.11 -19.15
N ASP A 12 1.29 7.13 -18.30
CA ASP A 12 0.41 6.02 -18.62
C ASP A 12 -1.04 6.48 -18.78
N ASP A 13 -1.87 5.71 -19.48
CA ASP A 13 -3.30 6.00 -19.59
C ASP A 13 -3.99 5.93 -18.22
N SER A 14 -4.92 6.86 -17.98
CA SER A 14 -5.80 6.79 -16.81
C SER A 14 -6.83 5.68 -17.00
N VAL A 15 -7.18 5.01 -15.90
CA VAL A 15 -8.21 3.95 -15.88
C VAL A 15 -9.27 4.32 -14.86
N ILE A 16 -10.51 4.39 -15.31
CA ILE A 16 -11.68 4.75 -14.50
C ILE A 16 -12.69 3.61 -14.61
N ARG A 17 -13.30 3.25 -13.49
CA ARG A 17 -14.40 2.29 -13.41
C ARG A 17 -15.61 2.97 -12.77
N PHE A 18 -16.80 2.66 -13.26
CA PHE A 18 -18.03 3.06 -12.58
C PHE A 18 -18.40 2.03 -11.51
N ALA A 19 -18.66 2.50 -10.30
CA ALA A 19 -19.13 1.72 -9.17
C ALA A 19 -20.28 2.47 -8.49
N ASP A 20 -21.43 1.82 -8.35
CA ASP A 20 -22.66 2.42 -7.78
C ASP A 20 -23.05 3.77 -8.41
N GLY A 21 -22.88 3.89 -9.74
CA GLY A 21 -23.21 5.11 -10.48
C GLY A 21 -22.12 6.20 -10.45
N GLU A 22 -21.10 6.06 -9.61
CA GLU A 22 -20.01 7.02 -9.45
C GLU A 22 -18.74 6.57 -10.18
N ALA A 23 -17.97 7.54 -10.67
CA ALA A 23 -16.68 7.29 -11.33
C ALA A 23 -15.57 7.12 -10.28
N VAL A 24 -14.84 6.01 -10.35
CA VAL A 24 -13.73 5.67 -9.44
C VAL A 24 -12.45 5.48 -10.23
N PHE A 25 -11.39 6.19 -9.86
CA PHE A 25 -10.07 6.00 -10.45
C PHE A 25 -9.44 4.69 -9.97
N LEU A 26 -9.08 3.84 -10.93
CA LEU A 26 -8.17 2.71 -10.69
C LEU A 26 -6.71 3.12 -10.96
N ARG A 27 -6.52 4.08 -11.87
CA ARG A 27 -5.23 4.68 -12.18
C ARG A 27 -5.45 6.14 -12.61
N ARG A 28 -4.91 7.08 -11.84
CA ARG A 28 -4.95 8.52 -12.15
C ARG A 28 -3.63 8.94 -12.80
N SER A 29 -3.65 9.24 -14.09
CA SER A 29 -2.44 9.55 -14.87
C SER A 29 -2.77 10.49 -16.05
N ARG A 30 -2.73 10.03 -17.31
CA ARG A 30 -2.98 10.85 -18.50
C ARG A 30 -4.31 11.60 -18.41
N GLY A 31 -4.26 12.92 -18.67
CA GLY A 31 -5.44 13.79 -18.66
C GLY A 31 -5.85 14.31 -17.28
N TYR A 32 -5.24 13.83 -16.19
CA TYR A 32 -5.54 14.27 -14.83
C TYR A 32 -4.30 14.70 -14.05
N ALA A 33 -3.19 13.94 -14.11
CA ALA A 33 -1.94 14.40 -13.53
C ALA A 33 -1.32 15.52 -14.40
N PRO A 34 -0.77 16.60 -13.82
CA PRO A 34 -0.57 16.89 -12.40
C PRO A 34 -1.61 17.91 -11.84
N GLU A 35 -2.89 17.79 -12.17
CA GLU A 35 -3.94 18.60 -11.52
C GLU A 35 -3.91 18.33 -10.00
N TRP A 36 -3.99 19.40 -9.21
CA TRP A 36 -3.94 19.31 -7.76
C TRP A 36 -5.29 18.88 -7.18
N ILE A 37 -5.24 18.23 -6.03
CA ILE A 37 -6.39 17.97 -5.18
C ILE A 37 -6.35 19.03 -4.06
N GLU A 38 -7.43 19.78 -3.92
CA GLU A 38 -7.61 20.67 -2.77
C GLU A 38 -7.96 19.84 -1.53
N VAL A 39 -7.48 20.23 -0.35
CA VAL A 39 -7.77 19.55 0.93
C VAL A 39 -8.19 20.56 2.01
N PRO A 40 -8.94 20.15 3.04
CA PRO A 40 -9.48 21.08 4.04
C PRO A 40 -8.44 21.50 5.10
N LEU A 41 -7.16 21.30 4.82
CA LEU A 41 -6.04 21.48 5.74
C LEU A 41 -5.01 22.43 5.15
N GLU A 42 -4.51 23.34 5.98
CA GLU A 42 -3.24 24.03 5.68
C GLU A 42 -2.09 23.05 5.93
N LEU A 43 -1.37 22.72 4.86
CA LEU A 43 -0.26 21.80 4.82
C LEU A 43 1.06 22.57 4.69
N PRO A 44 2.09 22.18 5.46
CA PRO A 44 3.46 22.62 5.16
C PRO A 44 3.94 21.97 3.87
N ASP A 45 5.07 22.46 3.36
CA ASP A 45 5.76 21.82 2.25
C ASP A 45 6.17 20.38 2.64
N ILE A 46 5.57 19.40 1.97
CA ILE A 46 5.77 17.97 2.21
C ILE A 46 6.03 17.28 0.87
N VAL A 47 6.89 16.26 0.90
CA VAL A 47 6.97 15.24 -0.16
C VAL A 47 6.39 13.95 0.40
N ALA A 48 5.55 13.26 -0.37
CA ALA A 48 5.07 11.92 -0.05
C ALA A 48 5.49 10.95 -1.16
N LEU A 49 6.06 9.80 -0.80
CA LEU A 49 6.60 8.85 -1.78
C LEU A 49 5.67 7.66 -2.06
N GLY A 50 4.52 7.59 -1.38
CA GLY A 50 3.53 6.51 -1.56
C GLY A 50 3.99 5.17 -0.98
N ALA A 51 3.35 4.09 -1.46
CA ALA A 51 3.66 2.71 -1.09
C ALA A 51 4.66 2.07 -2.08
N GLU A 52 4.73 0.74 -2.12
CA GLU A 52 5.59 -0.02 -3.04
C GLU A 52 4.90 -0.31 -4.37
N LEU A 53 3.66 -0.80 -4.31
CA LEU A 53 2.90 -1.24 -5.47
C LEU A 53 2.01 -0.11 -5.99
N GLN A 54 1.90 -0.02 -7.32
CA GLN A 54 1.01 0.91 -8.01
C GLN A 54 1.18 2.38 -7.58
N THR A 55 2.42 2.79 -7.35
CA THR A 55 2.74 4.03 -6.67
C THR A 55 2.47 5.26 -7.51
N ALA A 56 2.00 6.30 -6.81
CA ALA A 56 2.13 7.70 -7.20
C ALA A 56 2.74 8.47 -6.02
N GLY A 57 3.73 9.32 -6.31
CA GLY A 57 4.27 10.25 -5.33
C GLY A 57 3.43 11.53 -5.25
N ALA A 58 3.76 12.42 -4.33
CA ALA A 58 3.12 13.72 -4.22
C ALA A 58 4.06 14.80 -3.66
N VAL A 59 3.77 16.05 -4.00
CA VAL A 59 4.13 17.20 -3.17
C VAL A 59 2.88 17.86 -2.61
N ALA A 60 2.96 18.39 -1.41
CA ALA A 60 1.87 19.13 -0.80
C ALA A 60 2.35 20.46 -0.24
N PHE A 61 1.50 21.48 -0.33
CA PHE A 61 1.75 22.85 0.14
C PHE A 61 0.42 23.60 0.21
N GLU A 62 0.27 24.55 1.13
CA GLU A 62 -0.99 25.27 1.35
C GLU A 62 -2.16 24.26 1.52
N LYS A 63 -3.23 24.40 0.74
CA LYS A 63 -4.34 23.45 0.70
C LYS A 63 -4.28 22.48 -0.48
N LYS A 64 -3.12 22.27 -1.09
CA LYS A 64 -2.98 21.51 -2.34
C LYS A 64 -2.11 20.29 -2.16
N VAL A 65 -2.55 19.18 -2.74
CA VAL A 65 -1.76 17.97 -2.94
C VAL A 65 -1.64 17.74 -4.44
N VAL A 66 -0.42 17.78 -4.96
CA VAL A 66 -0.14 17.49 -6.37
C VAL A 66 0.47 16.09 -6.47
N LEU A 67 -0.32 15.16 -7.00
CA LEU A 67 0.12 13.80 -7.27
C LEU A 67 0.93 13.74 -8.56
N THR A 68 1.96 12.90 -8.59
CA THR A 68 2.59 12.46 -9.83
C THR A 68 1.58 11.67 -10.66
N GLN A 69 1.94 11.40 -11.92
CA GLN A 69 1.32 10.33 -12.67
C GLN A 69 1.52 8.97 -11.99
N TYR A 70 0.83 7.94 -12.49
CA TYR A 70 1.10 6.55 -12.12
C TYR A 70 2.54 6.17 -12.50
N ILE A 71 3.32 5.77 -11.50
CA ILE A 71 4.71 5.37 -11.68
C ILE A 71 4.82 3.87 -11.94
N GLY A 72 4.12 3.05 -11.14
CA GLY A 72 4.21 1.60 -11.18
C GLY A 72 4.68 1.00 -9.86
N ASP A 73 5.23 -0.20 -9.93
CA ASP A 73 5.72 -0.96 -8.78
C ASP A 73 7.21 -0.63 -8.55
N LEU A 74 7.57 -0.22 -7.33
CA LEU A 74 8.90 0.31 -7.01
C LEU A 74 9.98 -0.76 -6.80
N ASP A 75 9.61 -2.04 -6.89
CA ASP A 75 10.56 -3.16 -6.96
C ASP A 75 11.23 -3.25 -8.35
N ASN A 76 10.67 -2.53 -9.33
CA ASN A 76 11.30 -2.24 -10.60
C ASN A 76 12.18 -0.97 -10.51
N LEU A 77 13.46 -1.11 -10.87
CA LEU A 77 14.43 -0.02 -10.84
C LEU A 77 14.02 1.18 -11.71
N GLU A 78 13.43 0.95 -12.88
CA GLU A 78 12.97 2.02 -13.79
C GLU A 78 11.88 2.86 -13.11
N ALA A 79 10.93 2.21 -12.44
CA ALA A 79 9.87 2.89 -11.69
C ALA A 79 10.43 3.70 -10.51
N LEU A 80 11.41 3.16 -9.80
CA LEU A 80 12.09 3.87 -8.72
C LEU A 80 12.82 5.13 -9.23
N GLU A 81 13.52 5.02 -10.36
CA GLU A 81 14.15 6.17 -11.00
C GLU A 81 13.15 7.21 -11.51
N ASP A 82 12.03 6.77 -12.09
CA ASP A 82 10.94 7.64 -12.54
C ASP A 82 10.36 8.42 -11.36
N LEU A 83 10.02 7.75 -10.25
CA LEU A 83 9.54 8.42 -9.04
C LEU A 83 10.53 9.49 -8.56
N LYS A 84 11.83 9.16 -8.52
CA LYS A 84 12.88 10.07 -8.08
C LYS A 84 12.96 11.31 -8.98
N LYS A 85 12.92 11.11 -10.31
CA LYS A 85 12.95 12.20 -11.30
C LYS A 85 11.72 13.10 -11.16
N GLU A 86 10.53 12.51 -11.04
CA GLU A 86 9.28 13.25 -10.92
C GLU A 86 9.20 14.04 -9.62
N ILE A 87 9.55 13.46 -8.48
CA ILE A 87 9.58 14.19 -7.20
C ILE A 87 10.56 15.36 -7.25
N ALA A 88 11.76 15.17 -7.82
CA ALA A 88 12.71 16.25 -7.98
C ALA A 88 12.17 17.37 -8.90
N TRP A 89 11.47 17.00 -9.97
CA TRP A 89 10.82 17.96 -10.87
C TRP A 89 9.69 18.73 -10.17
N PHE A 90 8.81 18.03 -9.43
CA PHE A 90 7.72 18.65 -8.67
C PHE A 90 8.26 19.62 -7.62
N ILE A 91 9.32 19.23 -6.89
CA ILE A 91 9.98 20.10 -5.92
C ILE A 91 10.42 21.41 -6.57
N SER A 92 11.03 21.33 -7.75
CA SER A 92 11.51 22.48 -8.51
C SER A 92 10.38 23.35 -9.05
N VAL A 93 9.40 22.75 -9.74
CA VAL A 93 8.32 23.48 -10.45
C VAL A 93 7.35 24.15 -9.50
N TYR A 94 6.99 23.48 -8.40
CA TYR A 94 6.13 24.07 -7.38
C TYR A 94 6.91 24.88 -6.33
N ASN A 95 8.25 24.93 -6.45
CA ASN A 95 9.14 25.65 -5.53
C ASN A 95 8.89 25.30 -4.06
N VAL A 96 8.58 24.03 -3.78
CA VAL A 96 8.37 23.54 -2.42
C VAL A 96 9.72 23.31 -1.74
N LYS A 97 9.80 23.63 -0.45
CA LYS A 97 10.98 23.45 0.40
C LYS A 97 10.63 22.45 1.51
N PRO A 98 10.47 21.17 1.15
CA PRO A 98 9.88 20.20 2.04
C PRO A 98 10.75 20.00 3.27
N LYS A 99 10.13 20.07 4.45
CA LYS A 99 10.78 19.73 5.72
C LYS A 99 10.42 18.32 6.18
N ILE A 100 9.45 17.70 5.50
CA ILE A 100 8.91 16.39 5.82
C ILE A 100 8.88 15.55 4.55
N ILE A 101 9.34 14.31 4.67
CA ILE A 101 9.21 13.27 3.66
C ILE A 101 8.35 12.16 4.26
N ALA A 102 7.12 12.02 3.77
CA ALA A 102 6.19 10.99 4.19
C ALA A 102 6.41 9.70 3.38
N ILE A 103 6.53 8.57 4.08
CA ILE A 103 6.67 7.24 3.49
C ILE A 103 5.76 6.24 4.20
N ASP A 104 5.47 5.12 3.53
CA ASP A 104 4.85 3.98 4.20
C ASP A 104 5.73 3.43 5.33
N MET A 105 5.10 2.94 6.39
CA MET A 105 5.76 2.32 7.53
C MET A 105 6.47 1.00 7.20
N HIS A 106 6.15 0.32 6.09
CA HIS A 106 6.78 -0.95 5.73
C HIS A 106 8.32 -0.84 5.62
N PRO A 107 9.11 -1.59 6.41
CA PRO A 107 10.56 -1.37 6.57
C PRO A 107 11.39 -1.75 5.33
N LEU A 108 10.84 -2.59 4.44
CA LEU A 108 11.55 -3.12 3.28
C LEU A 108 11.16 -2.44 1.95
N TYR A 109 10.31 -1.42 1.96
CA TYR A 109 9.92 -0.73 0.72
C TYR A 109 11.08 0.07 0.12
N HIS A 110 11.19 0.05 -1.20
CA HIS A 110 12.28 0.68 -1.96
C HIS A 110 12.17 2.20 -1.97
N ASN A 111 10.96 2.75 -1.75
CA ASN A 111 10.75 4.20 -1.56
C ASN A 111 11.64 4.80 -0.46
N ARG A 112 12.10 4.00 0.50
CA ARG A 112 13.03 4.40 1.57
C ARG A 112 14.40 4.82 1.06
N ILE A 113 14.83 4.29 -0.08
CA ILE A 113 16.09 4.69 -0.73
C ILE A 113 16.00 6.16 -1.13
N ILE A 114 14.94 6.54 -1.85
CA ILE A 114 14.68 7.93 -2.26
C ILE A 114 14.49 8.82 -1.02
N ALA A 115 13.77 8.35 -0.01
CA ALA A 115 13.52 9.12 1.22
C ALA A 115 14.82 9.52 1.94
N ARG A 116 15.77 8.59 2.07
CA ARG A 116 17.07 8.84 2.70
C ARG A 116 17.88 9.86 1.92
N GLU A 117 18.00 9.68 0.60
CA GLU A 117 18.73 10.62 -0.25
C GLU A 117 18.15 12.05 -0.19
N LEU A 118 16.81 12.17 -0.24
CA LEU A 118 16.14 13.47 -0.13
C LEU A 118 16.31 14.08 1.26
N SER A 119 16.23 13.26 2.32
CA SER A 119 16.43 13.70 3.70
C SER A 119 17.83 14.29 3.90
N GLU A 120 18.86 13.60 3.43
CA GLU A 120 20.26 14.07 3.49
C GLU A 120 20.47 15.36 2.68
N LYS A 121 19.89 15.42 1.47
CA LYS A 121 20.06 16.58 0.57
C LYS A 121 19.34 17.83 1.05
N LEU A 122 18.16 17.67 1.64
CA LEU A 122 17.25 18.78 1.97
C LEU A 122 17.21 19.10 3.48
N GLY A 123 17.80 18.26 4.32
CA GLY A 123 17.67 18.35 5.78
C GLY A 123 16.24 18.08 6.27
N ALA A 124 15.47 17.31 5.50
CA ALA A 124 14.06 17.02 5.77
C ALA A 124 13.92 15.79 6.68
N GLN A 125 12.93 15.80 7.58
CA GLN A 125 12.62 14.67 8.45
C GLN A 125 11.80 13.62 7.68
N ILE A 126 12.18 12.34 7.79
CA ILE A 126 11.37 11.23 7.30
C ILE A 126 10.29 10.90 8.35
N VAL A 127 9.04 10.79 7.91
CA VAL A 127 7.90 10.40 8.74
C VAL A 127 7.24 9.17 8.13
N GLU A 128 7.11 8.12 8.94
CA GLU A 128 6.46 6.87 8.57
C GLU A 128 4.97 6.93 8.86
N ILE A 129 4.15 6.54 7.88
CA ILE A 129 2.69 6.57 7.94
C ILE A 129 2.16 5.15 7.76
N GLN A 130 1.17 4.77 8.58
CA GLN A 130 0.55 3.46 8.48
C GLN A 130 -0.33 3.37 7.22
N HIS A 131 -0.20 2.28 6.47
CA HIS A 131 -0.82 2.09 5.14
C HIS A 131 -2.35 2.27 5.12
N HIS A 132 -3.06 1.58 6.02
CA HIS A 132 -4.52 1.65 6.09
C HIS A 132 -5.01 3.03 6.58
N HIS A 133 -4.25 3.67 7.48
CA HIS A 133 -4.51 5.04 7.90
C HIS A 133 -4.36 6.02 6.73
N ALA A 134 -3.35 5.84 5.88
CA ALA A 134 -3.17 6.63 4.66
C ALA A 134 -4.35 6.47 3.71
N HIS A 135 -4.84 5.24 3.48
CA HIS A 135 -6.06 4.99 2.70
C HIS A 135 -7.26 5.74 3.25
N ALA A 136 -7.49 5.66 4.56
CA ALA A 136 -8.60 6.35 5.18
C ALA A 136 -8.48 7.88 5.01
N VAL A 137 -7.32 8.45 5.34
CA VAL A 137 -7.08 9.90 5.28
C VAL A 137 -7.14 10.46 3.86
N ALA A 138 -6.77 9.68 2.85
CA ALA A 138 -6.96 10.07 1.45
C ALA A 138 -8.43 10.37 1.13
N VAL A 139 -9.35 9.51 1.58
CA VAL A 139 -10.81 9.70 1.42
C VAL A 139 -11.29 10.93 2.20
N LEU A 140 -10.81 11.16 3.42
CA LEU A 140 -11.17 12.37 4.17
C LEU A 140 -10.72 13.63 3.41
N GLY A 141 -9.50 13.64 2.87
CA GLY A 141 -8.96 14.74 2.08
C GLY A 141 -9.77 15.02 0.83
N GLU A 142 -10.06 13.99 0.04
CA GLU A 142 -10.86 14.08 -1.19
C GLU A 142 -12.27 14.63 -0.92
N HIS A 143 -12.92 14.18 0.15
CA HIS A 143 -14.27 14.61 0.52
C HIS A 143 -14.35 15.88 1.37
N GLN A 144 -13.25 16.62 1.54
CA GLN A 144 -13.20 17.85 2.34
C GLN A 144 -13.74 17.68 3.77
N VAL A 145 -13.51 16.53 4.39
CA VAL A 145 -13.98 16.27 5.76
C VAL A 145 -13.29 17.21 6.74
N ASP A 146 -14.05 17.83 7.66
CA ASP A 146 -13.49 18.79 8.61
C ASP A 146 -12.34 18.21 9.44
N ARG A 147 -11.30 19.01 9.67
CA ARG A 147 -10.05 18.64 10.36
C ARG A 147 -10.25 17.90 11.68
N ASP A 148 -11.23 18.32 12.46
CA ASP A 148 -11.48 17.83 13.82
C ASP A 148 -12.47 16.65 13.85
N SER A 149 -12.93 16.21 12.68
CA SER A 149 -13.83 15.06 12.55
C SER A 149 -13.14 13.76 12.96
N ARG A 150 -13.91 12.88 13.61
CA ARG A 150 -13.56 11.49 13.84
C ARG A 150 -14.48 10.63 13.00
N VAL A 151 -13.92 9.76 12.17
CA VAL A 151 -14.71 8.89 11.30
C VAL A 151 -14.34 7.43 11.52
N VAL A 152 -15.30 6.55 11.25
CA VAL A 152 -15.04 5.12 11.16
C VAL A 152 -14.72 4.82 9.70
N ALA A 153 -13.52 4.33 9.43
CA ALA A 153 -13.08 3.91 8.12
C ALA A 153 -13.00 2.39 8.05
N ILE A 154 -13.46 1.83 6.94
CA ILE A 154 -13.27 0.41 6.60
C ILE A 154 -12.25 0.37 5.48
N THR A 155 -11.09 -0.21 5.77
CA THR A 155 -9.93 -0.25 4.87
C THR A 155 -9.65 -1.69 4.52
N ILE A 156 -9.87 -2.05 3.26
CA ILE A 156 -9.72 -3.41 2.73
C ILE A 156 -8.69 -3.33 1.61
N ASP A 157 -7.55 -3.97 1.83
CA ASP A 157 -6.45 -4.05 0.86
C ASP A 157 -5.99 -5.51 0.68
N GLY A 158 -4.96 -5.71 -0.13
CA GLY A 158 -4.34 -7.03 -0.26
C GLY A 158 -3.42 -7.35 0.92
N VAL A 159 -2.43 -6.49 1.13
CA VAL A 159 -1.38 -6.63 2.15
C VAL A 159 -0.93 -5.23 2.55
N GLY A 160 -1.18 -4.84 3.81
CA GLY A 160 -0.60 -3.65 4.42
C GLY A 160 0.25 -3.98 5.63
N TYR A 161 1.34 -3.23 5.84
CA TYR A 161 2.16 -3.38 7.04
C TYR A 161 1.39 -2.89 8.27
N GLY A 162 1.18 -3.79 9.23
CA GLY A 162 0.67 -3.45 10.56
C GLY A 162 1.81 -3.12 11.53
N PRO A 163 1.52 -3.06 12.84
CA PRO A 163 2.54 -3.10 13.87
C PRO A 163 3.50 -4.29 13.68
N PRO A 164 4.72 -4.26 14.25
CA PRO A 164 5.73 -5.29 14.03
C PRO A 164 5.19 -6.73 14.17
N GLY A 165 5.25 -7.48 13.07
CA GLY A 165 4.80 -8.87 12.99
C GLY A 165 3.33 -9.06 12.59
N GLU A 166 2.60 -7.98 12.27
CA GLU A 166 1.23 -8.07 11.75
C GLU A 166 1.16 -7.61 10.29
N ILE A 167 0.41 -8.36 9.49
CA ILE A 167 -0.09 -7.94 8.19
C ILE A 167 -1.56 -7.59 8.35
N TRP A 168 -1.97 -6.46 7.80
CA TRP A 168 -3.34 -5.99 7.76
C TRP A 168 -3.91 -6.17 6.35
N GLY A 169 -5.24 -6.29 6.26
CA GLY A 169 -5.93 -6.39 4.95
C GLY A 169 -7.45 -6.22 5.00
N GLY A 170 -8.01 -5.91 6.16
CA GLY A 170 -9.45 -5.78 6.35
C GLY A 170 -9.75 -5.19 7.71
N GLU A 171 -9.46 -3.91 7.87
CA GLU A 171 -9.44 -3.22 9.15
C GLU A 171 -10.58 -2.22 9.27
N VAL A 172 -11.12 -2.09 10.49
CA VAL A 172 -12.04 -1.03 10.88
C VAL A 172 -11.29 -0.08 11.81
N LEU A 173 -11.11 1.16 11.37
CA LEU A 173 -10.34 2.17 12.07
C LEU A 173 -11.25 3.32 12.53
N LEU A 174 -11.10 3.76 13.78
CA LEU A 174 -11.53 5.09 14.20
C LEU A 174 -10.41 6.06 13.91
N THR A 175 -10.60 6.93 12.92
CA THR A 175 -9.52 7.77 12.37
C THR A 175 -9.85 9.27 12.38
N THR A 176 -8.77 10.04 12.39
CA THR A 176 -8.68 11.48 12.15
C THR A 176 -7.51 11.69 11.19
N TYR A 177 -7.27 12.92 10.73
CA TYR A 177 -6.07 13.24 9.95
C TYR A 177 -4.75 12.93 10.67
N LYS A 178 -4.73 12.91 12.02
CA LYS A 178 -3.49 12.79 12.82
C LYS A 178 -3.29 11.42 13.45
N TYR A 179 -4.40 10.76 13.82
CA TYR A 179 -4.37 9.55 14.63
C TYR A 179 -5.41 8.56 14.14
N PHE A 180 -5.14 7.29 14.37
CA PHE A 180 -6.09 6.21 14.20
C PHE A 180 -6.06 5.27 15.41
N ASN A 181 -7.19 4.60 15.65
CA ASN A 181 -7.30 3.49 16.57
C ASN A 181 -8.01 2.33 15.85
N ARG A 182 -7.45 1.13 15.94
CA ARG A 182 -8.06 -0.07 15.36
C ARG A 182 -9.24 -0.52 16.23
N LEU A 183 -10.44 -0.53 15.66
CA LEU A 183 -11.68 -0.97 16.31
C LEU A 183 -11.98 -2.45 16.07
N GLY A 184 -11.58 -2.97 14.91
CA GLY A 184 -11.82 -4.36 14.52
C GLY A 184 -11.07 -4.75 13.26
N SER A 185 -11.06 -6.04 12.96
CA SER A 185 -10.40 -6.60 11.79
C SER A 185 -11.08 -7.88 11.33
N LEU A 186 -10.77 -8.33 10.11
CA LEU A 186 -10.95 -9.73 9.75
C LEU A 186 -10.18 -10.63 10.73
N HIS A 187 -10.72 -11.82 11.01
CA HIS A 187 -10.05 -12.76 11.89
C HIS A 187 -8.72 -13.20 11.26
N PRO A 188 -7.63 -13.19 12.03
CA PRO A 188 -6.35 -13.63 11.52
C PRO A 188 -6.32 -15.07 11.06
N PHE A 189 -5.53 -15.35 10.03
CA PHE A 189 -5.21 -16.73 9.64
C PHE A 189 -3.80 -16.86 9.08
N VAL A 190 -3.21 -18.05 9.28
CA VAL A 190 -1.85 -18.36 8.82
C VAL A 190 -1.87 -18.56 7.31
N LEU A 191 -1.15 -17.71 6.58
CA LEU A 191 -1.03 -17.81 5.13
C LEU A 191 0.32 -18.44 4.75
N PRO A 192 0.36 -19.71 4.32
CA PRO A 192 1.62 -20.36 4.03
C PRO A 192 2.25 -19.83 2.73
N GLY A 193 3.53 -19.48 2.83
CA GLY A 193 4.36 -19.14 1.68
C GLY A 193 4.42 -17.66 1.28
N GLY A 194 3.93 -16.74 2.13
CA GLY A 194 4.06 -15.29 1.91
C GLY A 194 3.60 -14.88 0.50
N ASP A 195 4.47 -14.18 -0.23
CA ASP A 195 4.21 -13.70 -1.60
C ASP A 195 3.79 -14.82 -2.56
N SER A 196 4.26 -16.05 -2.38
CA SER A 196 3.83 -17.15 -3.26
C SER A 196 2.34 -17.52 -3.11
N ALA A 197 1.69 -17.09 -2.03
CA ALA A 197 0.25 -17.26 -1.85
C ALA A 197 -0.57 -16.24 -2.64
N THR A 198 0.00 -15.09 -3.02
CA THR A 198 -0.66 -14.13 -3.93
C THR A 198 -0.71 -14.69 -5.35
N ILE A 199 0.31 -15.45 -5.75
CA ILE A 199 0.40 -16.14 -7.06
C ILE A 199 -0.43 -17.43 -7.08
N ASN A 200 -0.52 -18.14 -5.95
CA ASN A 200 -1.27 -19.39 -5.83
C ASN A 200 -2.43 -19.27 -4.82
N PRO A 201 -3.61 -18.82 -5.27
CA PRO A 201 -4.81 -18.65 -4.43
C PRO A 201 -5.28 -19.91 -3.70
N LEU A 202 -4.90 -21.11 -4.18
CA LEU A 202 -5.21 -22.37 -3.48
C LEU A 202 -4.61 -22.39 -2.08
N LYS A 203 -3.47 -21.71 -1.87
CA LYS A 203 -2.86 -21.59 -0.55
C LYS A 203 -3.75 -20.83 0.43
N SER A 204 -4.28 -19.70 -0.01
CA SER A 204 -5.22 -18.88 0.75
C SER A 204 -6.52 -19.65 1.03
N LEU A 205 -7.06 -20.34 0.03
CA LEU A 205 -8.29 -21.14 0.19
C LEU A 205 -8.14 -22.21 1.27
N VAL A 206 -7.06 -23.00 1.21
CA VAL A 206 -6.80 -24.06 2.19
C VAL A 206 -6.56 -23.49 3.58
N ALA A 207 -5.82 -22.38 3.67
CA ALA A 207 -5.59 -21.69 4.92
C ALA A 207 -6.89 -21.18 5.57
N LEU A 208 -7.81 -20.64 4.76
CA LEU A 208 -9.12 -20.19 5.23
C LEU A 208 -9.99 -21.37 5.69
N MET A 209 -10.02 -22.48 4.94
CA MET A 209 -10.75 -23.69 5.36
C MET A 209 -10.25 -24.19 6.72
N ALA A 210 -8.93 -24.26 6.90
CA ALA A 210 -8.32 -24.64 8.17
C ALA A 210 -8.68 -23.65 9.29
N ALA A 211 -8.65 -22.33 9.02
CA ALA A 211 -9.03 -21.31 9.98
C ALA A 211 -10.51 -21.37 10.41
N THR A 212 -11.39 -21.86 9.54
CA THR A 212 -12.80 -22.13 9.88
C THR A 212 -13.03 -23.45 10.63
N GLY A 213 -11.97 -24.22 10.90
CA GLY A 213 -12.02 -25.45 11.67
C GLY A 213 -12.27 -26.73 10.85
N LEU A 214 -12.18 -26.67 9.52
CA LEU A 214 -12.31 -27.88 8.69
C LEU A 214 -11.11 -28.80 8.91
N SER A 215 -11.39 -30.09 9.03
CA SER A 215 -10.37 -31.13 9.08
C SER A 215 -9.63 -31.27 7.74
N GLU A 216 -8.47 -31.94 7.77
CA GLU A 216 -7.72 -32.28 6.55
C GLU A 216 -8.59 -33.11 5.58
N GLU A 217 -9.38 -34.06 6.09
CA GLU A 217 -10.25 -34.91 5.28
C GLU A 217 -11.36 -34.12 4.59
N GLU A 218 -12.04 -33.23 5.32
CA GLU A 218 -13.07 -32.35 4.77
C GLU A 218 -12.49 -31.40 3.72
N THR A 219 -11.33 -30.80 4.02
CA THR A 219 -10.61 -29.92 3.08
C THR A 219 -10.29 -30.66 1.79
N LEU A 220 -9.68 -31.86 1.88
CA LEU A 220 -9.35 -32.68 0.71
C LEU A 220 -10.59 -33.10 -0.08
N SER A 221 -11.69 -33.42 0.60
CA SER A 221 -12.98 -33.75 -0.04
C SER A 221 -13.53 -32.57 -0.84
N ILE A 222 -13.47 -31.35 -0.29
CA ILE A 222 -13.88 -30.14 -1.00
C ILE A 222 -12.96 -29.87 -2.19
N LEU A 223 -11.64 -29.94 -2.01
CA LEU A 223 -10.69 -29.77 -3.11
C LEU A 223 -10.90 -30.81 -4.22
N ALA A 224 -11.26 -32.05 -3.88
CA ALA A 224 -11.59 -33.09 -4.86
C ALA A 224 -12.82 -32.71 -5.68
N LYS A 225 -13.89 -32.26 -5.01
CA LYS A 225 -15.13 -31.82 -5.66
C LYS A 225 -14.91 -30.63 -6.59
N LEU A 226 -13.97 -29.75 -6.24
CA LEU A 226 -13.58 -28.59 -7.06
C LEU A 226 -12.55 -28.93 -8.16
N GLY A 227 -12.05 -30.17 -8.23
CA GLY A 227 -11.02 -30.57 -9.19
C GLY A 227 -9.63 -29.98 -8.91
N LEU A 228 -9.38 -29.50 -7.68
CA LEU A 228 -8.16 -28.76 -7.30
C LEU A 228 -7.08 -29.63 -6.65
N LEU A 229 -7.34 -30.93 -6.42
CA LEU A 229 -6.36 -31.82 -5.77
C LEU A 229 -5.03 -31.93 -6.53
N GLY A 230 -5.06 -31.91 -7.86
CA GLY A 230 -3.83 -32.00 -8.68
C GLY A 230 -2.92 -30.77 -8.54
N ALA A 231 -3.50 -29.60 -8.23
CA ALA A 231 -2.76 -28.37 -7.98
C ALA A 231 -2.30 -28.24 -6.51
N PHE A 232 -2.80 -29.10 -5.62
CA PHE A 232 -2.51 -29.06 -4.19
C PHE A 232 -1.24 -29.86 -3.85
N GLN A 233 -0.13 -29.16 -3.61
CA GLN A 233 1.12 -29.79 -3.15
C GLN A 233 1.13 -30.00 -1.63
N ARG A 234 0.76 -31.21 -1.18
CA ARG A 234 0.71 -31.60 0.26
C ARG A 234 2.01 -31.33 1.05
N ARG A 235 3.18 -31.35 0.41
CA ARG A 235 4.49 -31.17 1.08
C ARG A 235 4.66 -29.80 1.73
N VAL A 236 4.02 -28.75 1.19
CA VAL A 236 4.18 -27.39 1.71
C VAL A 236 3.53 -27.24 3.10
N TYR A 237 2.55 -28.09 3.44
CA TYR A 237 1.73 -27.94 4.65
C TYR A 237 2.18 -28.84 5.82
N ARG A 238 2.93 -29.92 5.56
CA ARG A 238 3.55 -30.75 6.62
C ARG A 238 4.88 -30.13 7.02
N GLY A 239 4.84 -29.24 8.00
CA GLY A 239 6.05 -28.61 8.56
C GLY A 239 6.21 -27.12 8.24
N CYS A 240 5.12 -26.38 8.03
CA CYS A 240 5.19 -24.91 8.05
C CYS A 240 5.65 -24.43 9.43
N TYR A 241 6.95 -24.17 9.55
CA TYR A 241 7.47 -23.28 10.58
C TYR A 241 6.85 -21.91 10.34
N TYR A 242 6.17 -21.42 11.38
CA TYR A 242 5.44 -20.17 11.50
C TYR A 242 5.92 -19.05 10.56
N ILE A 243 5.03 -18.60 9.67
CA ILE A 243 5.09 -17.25 9.13
C ILE A 243 3.74 -16.62 9.45
N TYR A 244 3.83 -15.58 10.27
CA TYR A 244 2.73 -14.98 11.00
C TYR A 244 1.66 -14.37 10.09
N ALA A 245 0.46 -14.39 10.64
CA ALA A 245 -0.80 -14.21 9.96
C ALA A 245 -1.01 -12.80 9.40
N CYS A 246 -1.98 -12.69 8.49
CA CYS A 246 -2.96 -11.62 8.59
C CYS A 246 -3.34 -11.56 10.08
N THR A 247 -2.89 -10.55 10.81
CA THR A 247 -3.27 -10.12 12.17
C THR A 247 -3.09 -11.05 13.41
N GLN A 248 -1.96 -11.75 13.63
CA GLN A 248 -1.65 -12.23 15.00
C GLN A 248 -0.17 -12.37 15.37
N ARG A 249 0.14 -11.92 16.60
CA ARG A 249 1.41 -12.02 17.35
C ARG A 249 1.86 -13.47 17.59
N HIS A 250 3.15 -13.73 17.46
CA HIS A 250 4.00 -14.22 18.56
C HIS A 250 5.49 -13.88 18.29
N ARG A 251 6.20 -13.52 19.37
CA ARG A 251 7.66 -13.40 19.40
C ARG A 251 8.27 -14.80 19.28
N CYS A 252 9.33 -14.94 18.51
CA CYS A 252 10.48 -15.78 18.85
C CYS A 252 11.74 -15.09 18.33
N TYR A 253 12.46 -14.44 19.24
CA TYR A 253 13.91 -14.37 19.16
C TYR A 253 14.43 -15.80 19.38
N ASP A 254 15.43 -16.18 18.58
CA ASP A 254 16.55 -17.07 18.89
C ASP A 254 16.93 -17.90 17.65
N ILE A 255 17.97 -17.42 16.96
CA ILE A 255 18.85 -18.27 16.15
C ILE A 255 20.24 -18.08 16.76
N GLU A 256 20.58 -18.97 17.69
CA GLU A 256 21.98 -19.25 18.00
C GLU A 256 22.61 -19.93 16.78
N TYR A 257 23.75 -19.40 16.35
CA TYR A 257 24.61 -20.04 15.36
C TYR A 257 25.20 -21.31 15.95
N GLY A 258 24.97 -22.44 15.28
CA GLY A 258 25.75 -23.67 15.39
C GLY A 258 26.46 -23.95 14.07
#